data_AF-B8MUC4-F1
#
_entry.id   AF-B8MUC4-F1
#
_cell.length_a   1.000
_cell.length_b   1.000
_cell.length_c   1.000
_cell.angle_alpha   90.00
_cell.angle_beta   90.00
_cell.angle_gamma   90.00
#
_symmetry.space_group_name_H-M   'P 1'
#
loop_
_entity.id
_entity.type
_entity.pdbx_description
1 polymer ?
#
loop_
_entity_poly.entity_id
_entity_poly.type
_entity_poly.pdbx_seq_one_letter_code
_entity_poly.pdbx_strand_id
1 'polypeptide(L)'
;MAPETHPMTEEQLVHEVEAIYAGLVIVEIGCIRTVKKLYNEPEELTVLQWQDLTAEHRVLLHQHFDFFLASSHPVANKSLKTLANTYSMPTRLWRHGIHSFLELLRKKLPSSLGHMHEFINIAYKNITSLLESVPDYKETWIECLGDLARYRMAIEEKDMGQRELYTRIARYWYTKAADLNPDVGRVQHHLAVLARPNLLQQLFYYTKALTSVQPFTEARKSILLLFGPLLDPAKAATKYSEHYPRALTVFVEAHGVLFTRNDAFTFLRLAEKFLSELDKHARLVGPLFREQGVYITASNYAAIFDYGHDDAKIPSMFNQDGLIQTGTFEILEQACKYRQNPACVQVGIEHRVDGISSSEQVASMASHFAFATLNVLLDRSEDRNILPSVHVSLAFLWCMAMVPESMTRIQADVPWERLATYLNTLINPDTDMAGIENGEFPAQESGLRQLPEDFLIHGLSWSRMYYPLDFFSDMAEDDERSIELPSVMVPRTKRCLWLASKIAKFNCWLVYNAKDCRFCATKFAHDLATLSQKYQIIRRTDSIISSSI
;
A
#
# COMPACT_ATOMS: atom_id res chain seq x y z
N MET A 1 -9.80 -4.22 58.28
CA MET A 1 -9.72 -2.82 57.84
C MET A 1 -8.99 -2.81 56.51
N ALA A 2 -9.71 -2.56 55.41
CA ALA A 2 -9.04 -2.19 54.16
C ALA A 2 -8.42 -0.79 54.36
N PRO A 3 -7.24 -0.48 53.80
CA PRO A 3 -6.66 0.86 53.93
C PRO A 3 -7.61 1.87 53.28
N GLU A 4 -7.91 2.96 53.99
CA GLU A 4 -8.56 4.14 53.40
C GLU A 4 -7.58 4.76 52.40
N THR A 5 -7.75 4.44 51.11
CA THR A 5 -7.04 5.13 50.04
C THR A 5 -7.66 6.50 49.86
N HIS A 6 -7.04 7.53 50.45
CA HIS A 6 -7.41 8.92 50.14
C HIS A 6 -7.21 9.19 48.64
N PRO A 7 -8.18 9.82 47.95
CA PRO A 7 -8.04 10.16 46.54
C PRO A 7 -6.90 11.17 46.34
N MET A 8 -6.02 10.88 45.38
CA MET A 8 -4.86 11.72 45.03
C MET A 8 -5.30 13.10 44.54
N THR A 9 -4.69 14.16 45.09
CA THR A 9 -4.99 15.55 44.66
C THR A 9 -4.19 15.92 43.41
N GLU A 10 -4.65 16.96 42.69
CA GLU A 10 -3.94 17.48 41.51
C GLU A 10 -2.53 17.97 41.86
N GLU A 11 -2.37 18.67 42.98
CA GLU A 11 -1.08 19.17 43.45
C GLU A 11 -0.11 18.02 43.78
N GLN A 12 -0.60 16.95 44.41
CA GLN A 12 0.20 15.76 44.69
C GLN A 12 0.67 15.09 43.39
N LEU A 13 -0.23 14.98 42.41
CA LEU A 13 0.09 14.42 41.11
C LEU A 13 1.14 15.24 40.34
N VAL A 14 1.08 16.58 40.41
CA VAL A 14 2.11 17.43 39.80
C VAL A 14 3.49 17.11 40.37
N HIS A 15 3.62 17.05 41.70
CA HIS A 15 4.89 16.74 42.35
C HIS A 15 5.36 15.31 42.02
N GLU A 16 4.43 14.35 41.92
CA GLU A 16 4.75 12.98 41.54
C GLU A 16 5.28 12.88 40.10
N VAL A 17 4.62 13.53 39.14
CA VAL A 17 5.07 13.58 37.73
C VAL A 17 6.45 14.24 37.62
N GLU A 18 6.71 15.32 38.37
CA GLU A 18 8.01 15.98 38.40
C GLU A 18 9.11 15.06 38.97
N ALA A 19 8.82 14.33 40.04
CA ALA A 19 9.74 13.38 40.65
C ALA A 19 10.06 12.21 39.70
N ILE A 20 9.03 11.63 39.06
CA ILE A 20 9.19 10.57 38.05
C ILE A 20 10.04 11.09 36.88
N TYR A 21 9.74 12.28 36.37
CA TYR A 21 10.49 12.87 35.27
C TYR A 21 11.96 13.10 35.61
N ALA A 22 12.26 13.60 36.81
CA ALA A 22 13.63 13.79 37.28
C ALA A 22 14.40 12.45 37.36
N GLY A 23 13.76 11.39 37.90
CA GLY A 23 14.31 10.04 37.93
C GLY A 23 14.57 9.48 36.53
N LEU A 24 13.58 9.58 35.65
CA LEU A 24 13.65 9.16 34.24
C LEU A 24 14.85 9.79 33.52
N VAL A 25 15.02 11.11 33.63
CA VAL A 25 16.11 11.82 32.95
C VAL A 25 17.48 11.33 33.41
N ILE A 26 17.65 11.06 34.71
CA ILE A 26 18.91 10.53 35.25
C ILE A 26 19.23 9.16 34.65
N VAL A 27 18.25 8.25 34.64
CA VAL A 27 18.42 6.89 34.11
C VAL A 27 18.66 6.94 32.60
N GLU A 28 17.93 7.79 31.86
CA GLU A 28 18.06 7.94 30.41
C GLU A 28 19.46 8.43 30.02
N ILE A 29 19.97 9.48 30.69
CA ILE A 29 21.33 9.99 30.46
C ILE A 29 22.37 8.89 30.74
N GLY A 30 22.16 8.11 31.81
CA GLY A 30 22.98 6.94 32.13
C GLY A 30 23.04 5.94 30.98
N CYS A 31 21.88 5.48 30.52
CA CYS A 31 21.73 4.55 29.41
C CYS A 31 22.38 5.06 28.12
N ILE A 32 22.12 6.32 27.73
CA ILE A 32 22.69 6.94 26.54
C ILE A 32 24.22 6.93 26.60
N ARG A 33 24.80 7.32 27.74
CA ARG A 33 26.25 7.37 27.93
C ARG A 33 26.86 5.96 27.86
N THR A 34 26.25 4.99 28.52
CA THR A 34 26.73 3.61 28.54
C THR A 34 26.66 2.98 27.16
N VAL A 35 25.51 3.06 26.47
CA VAL A 35 25.35 2.54 25.09
C VAL A 35 26.35 3.21 24.14
N LYS A 36 26.50 4.54 24.20
CA LYS A 36 27.44 5.27 23.34
C LYS A 36 28.89 4.83 23.56
N LYS A 37 29.28 4.60 24.81
CA LYS A 37 30.61 4.07 25.15
C LYS A 37 30.78 2.68 24.53
N LEU A 38 29.90 1.75 24.89
CA LEU A 38 30.01 0.34 24.49
C LEU A 38 29.84 0.10 22.99
N TYR A 39 29.14 0.99 22.28
CA TYR A 39 28.96 0.87 20.83
C TYR A 39 30.29 0.89 20.08
N ASN A 40 31.30 1.61 20.58
CA ASN A 40 32.62 1.71 19.94
C ASN A 40 33.67 0.79 20.59
N GLU A 41 33.33 0.09 21.68
CA GLU A 41 34.24 -0.83 22.35
C GLU A 41 34.39 -2.12 21.54
N PRO A 42 35.62 -2.57 21.22
CA PRO A 42 35.83 -3.81 20.49
C PRO A 42 35.61 -5.05 21.37
N GLU A 43 35.85 -4.94 22.67
CA GLU A 43 35.80 -6.08 23.61
C GLU A 43 34.39 -6.68 23.74
N GLU A 44 34.36 -8.00 23.96
CA GLU A 44 33.13 -8.71 24.28
C GLU A 44 32.71 -8.43 25.72
N LEU A 45 31.40 -8.30 25.92
CA LEU A 45 30.81 -8.11 27.24
C LEU A 45 30.55 -9.47 27.88
N THR A 46 30.83 -9.55 29.17
CA THR A 46 30.50 -10.71 30.00
C THR A 46 28.98 -10.85 30.16
N VAL A 47 28.52 -12.05 30.51
CA VAL A 47 27.10 -12.32 30.79
C VAL A 47 26.54 -11.39 31.88
N LEU A 48 27.32 -11.13 32.94
CA LEU A 48 26.93 -10.20 34.01
C LEU A 48 26.75 -8.78 33.49
N GLN A 49 27.69 -8.27 32.68
CA GLN A 49 27.56 -6.93 32.08
C GLN A 49 26.32 -6.82 31.20
N TRP A 50 25.98 -7.85 30.41
CA TRP A 50 24.74 -7.83 29.65
C TRP A 50 23.48 -7.85 30.53
N GLN A 51 23.50 -8.61 31.63
CA GLN A 51 22.40 -8.63 32.58
C GLN A 51 22.19 -7.26 33.24
N ASP A 52 23.28 -6.61 33.63
CA ASP A 52 23.26 -5.27 34.22
C ASP A 52 22.70 -4.24 33.23
N LEU A 53 23.18 -4.22 31.99
CA LEU A 53 22.66 -3.35 30.93
C LEU A 53 21.17 -3.60 30.64
N THR A 54 20.75 -4.87 30.64
CA THR A 54 19.35 -5.24 30.45
C THR A 54 18.49 -4.72 31.62
N ALA A 55 19.01 -4.79 32.85
CA ALA A 55 18.33 -4.28 34.03
C ALA A 55 18.22 -2.75 34.01
N GLU A 56 19.28 -2.03 33.64
CA GLU A 56 19.27 -0.57 33.47
C GLU A 56 18.19 -0.13 32.46
N HIS A 57 18.16 -0.76 31.28
CA HIS A 57 17.14 -0.44 30.29
C HIS A 57 15.73 -0.85 30.73
N ARG A 58 15.56 -1.95 31.47
CA ARG A 58 14.26 -2.32 32.07
C ARG A 58 13.76 -1.21 33.02
N VAL A 59 14.64 -0.65 33.86
CA VAL A 59 14.30 0.48 34.74
C VAL A 59 13.89 1.70 33.92
N LEU A 60 14.62 2.02 32.84
CA LEU A 60 14.27 3.13 31.96
C LEU A 60 12.86 2.96 31.34
N LEU A 61 12.53 1.76 30.86
CA LEU A 61 11.20 1.46 30.32
C LEU A 61 10.10 1.63 31.38
N HIS A 62 10.32 1.16 32.61
CA HIS A 62 9.37 1.35 33.71
C HIS A 62 9.20 2.84 34.08
N GLN A 63 10.28 3.62 34.13
CA GLN A 63 10.18 5.06 34.41
C GLN A 63 9.37 5.80 33.33
N HIS A 64 9.54 5.44 32.05
CA HIS A 64 8.68 5.95 30.99
C HIS A 64 7.22 5.53 31.18
N PHE A 65 6.97 4.25 31.53
CA PHE A 65 5.62 3.75 31.79
C PHE A 65 4.91 4.52 32.91
N ASP A 66 5.60 4.70 34.04
CA ASP A 66 5.09 5.46 35.19
C ASP A 66 4.81 6.92 34.80
N PHE A 67 5.70 7.54 34.01
CA PHE A 67 5.49 8.90 33.51
C PHE A 67 4.24 9.01 32.64
N PHE A 68 4.02 8.07 31.72
CA PHE A 68 2.83 8.07 30.87
C PHE A 68 1.56 7.85 31.69
N LEU A 69 1.54 6.91 32.64
CA LEU A 69 0.38 6.68 33.51
C LEU A 69 0.06 7.91 34.38
N ALA A 70 1.08 8.50 35.02
CA ALA A 70 0.89 9.64 35.90
C ALA A 70 0.42 10.88 35.12
N SER A 71 1.01 11.15 33.95
CA SER A 71 0.61 12.29 33.10
C SER A 71 -0.77 12.12 32.45
N SER A 72 -1.23 10.89 32.25
CA SER A 72 -2.57 10.56 31.74
C SER A 72 -3.62 10.31 32.83
N HIS A 73 -3.27 10.49 34.11
CA HIS A 73 -4.18 10.22 35.23
C HIS A 73 -5.50 11.02 35.12
N PRO A 74 -6.66 10.48 35.57
CA PRO A 74 -7.95 11.18 35.46
C PRO A 74 -7.98 12.58 36.10
N VAL A 75 -7.26 12.75 37.21
CA VAL A 75 -7.13 14.02 37.96
C VAL A 75 -6.12 14.98 37.31
N ALA A 76 -5.34 14.54 36.31
CA ALA A 76 -4.35 15.38 35.65
C ALA A 76 -5.01 16.56 34.91
N ASN A 77 -4.47 17.76 35.14
CA ASN A 77 -4.88 18.94 34.40
C ASN A 77 -4.39 18.91 32.95
N LYS A 78 -4.86 19.88 32.15
CA LYS A 78 -4.51 19.97 30.73
C LYS A 78 -3.01 20.11 30.49
N SER A 79 -2.29 20.81 31.37
CA SER A 79 -0.84 20.99 31.26
C SER A 79 -0.11 19.64 31.40
N LEU A 80 -0.41 18.89 32.46
CA LEU A 80 0.15 17.56 32.72
C LEU A 80 -0.11 16.59 31.56
N LYS A 81 -1.34 16.54 31.06
CA LYS A 81 -1.72 15.67 29.92
C LYS A 81 -0.94 15.98 28.63
N THR A 82 -0.46 17.22 28.47
CA THR A 82 0.36 17.60 27.31
C THR A 82 1.86 17.36 27.49
N LEU A 83 2.35 17.08 28.70
CA LEU A 83 3.79 16.99 28.98
C LEU A 83 4.50 15.92 28.16
N ALA A 84 3.86 14.76 27.97
CA ALA A 84 4.43 13.69 27.16
C ALA A 84 4.74 14.14 25.72
N ASN A 85 3.88 14.98 25.12
CA ASN A 85 4.15 15.61 23.82
C ASN A 85 5.24 16.68 23.93
N THR A 86 5.13 17.59 24.90
CA THR A 86 6.10 18.68 25.13
C THR A 86 7.52 18.16 25.29
N TYR A 87 7.70 17.05 26.00
CA TYR A 87 9.00 16.44 26.24
C TYR A 87 9.36 15.35 25.22
N SER A 88 8.54 15.14 24.19
CA SER A 88 8.75 14.13 23.14
C SER A 88 8.97 12.72 23.71
N MET A 89 8.21 12.36 24.74
CA MET A 89 8.35 11.11 25.48
C MET A 89 8.26 9.85 24.62
N PRO A 90 7.30 9.72 23.67
CA PRO A 90 7.23 8.53 22.82
C PRO A 90 8.49 8.34 21.97
N THR A 91 8.98 9.43 21.36
CA THR A 91 10.22 9.43 20.56
C THR A 91 11.45 9.09 21.40
N ARG A 92 11.54 9.63 22.62
CA ARG A 92 12.64 9.36 23.56
C ARG A 92 12.65 7.92 24.03
N LEU A 93 11.48 7.39 24.44
CA LEU A 93 11.31 5.99 24.81
C LEU A 93 11.80 5.06 23.69
N TRP A 94 11.35 5.28 22.46
CA TRP A 94 11.81 4.48 21.33
C TRP A 94 13.31 4.62 21.11
N ARG A 95 13.82 5.85 20.97
CA ARG A 95 15.22 6.11 20.61
C ARG A 95 16.21 5.63 21.67
N HIS A 96 16.00 6.05 22.92
CA HIS A 96 16.95 5.88 24.02
C HIS A 96 16.64 4.65 24.88
N GLY A 97 15.36 4.34 25.07
CA GLY A 97 14.93 3.17 25.83
C GLY A 97 15.08 1.85 25.09
N ILE A 98 14.76 1.82 23.79
CA ILE A 98 14.62 0.57 23.03
C ILE A 98 15.64 0.45 21.89
N HIS A 99 15.55 1.33 20.91
CA HIS A 99 16.26 1.22 19.64
C HIS A 99 17.78 1.23 19.80
N SER A 100 18.33 2.19 20.56
CA SER A 100 19.78 2.29 20.75
C SER A 100 20.39 1.05 21.40
N PHE A 101 19.67 0.41 22.33
CA PHE A 101 20.12 -0.82 22.97
C PHE A 101 19.98 -2.03 22.03
N LEU A 102 18.87 -2.14 21.28
CA LEU A 102 18.73 -3.16 20.24
C LEU A 102 19.84 -3.09 19.21
N GLU A 103 20.26 -1.88 18.81
CA GLU A 103 21.36 -1.71 17.86
C GLU A 103 22.72 -2.12 18.45
N LEU A 104 22.97 -1.86 19.73
CA LEU A 104 24.15 -2.35 20.44
C LEU A 104 24.15 -3.89 20.50
N LEU A 105 23.02 -4.49 20.90
CA LEU A 105 22.83 -5.93 20.95
C LEU A 105 23.06 -6.55 19.56
N ARG A 106 22.41 -6.01 18.52
CA ARG A 106 22.56 -6.47 17.12
C ARG A 106 24.01 -6.41 16.65
N LYS A 107 24.74 -5.34 16.98
CA LYS A 107 26.16 -5.17 16.60
C LYS A 107 27.06 -6.24 17.24
N LYS A 108 26.71 -6.75 18.41
CA LYS A 108 27.49 -7.75 19.18
C LYS A 108 27.01 -9.20 18.96
N LEU A 109 26.20 -9.46 17.93
CA LEU A 109 25.86 -10.83 17.55
C LEU A 109 27.12 -11.59 17.07
N PRO A 110 27.25 -12.89 17.36
CA PRO A 110 26.22 -13.76 17.96
C PRO A 110 26.21 -13.80 19.51
N SER A 111 27.20 -13.24 20.20
CA SER A 111 27.36 -13.40 21.66
C SER A 111 26.24 -12.75 22.47
N SER A 112 25.57 -11.72 21.93
CA SER A 112 24.44 -11.02 22.54
C SER A 112 23.07 -11.69 22.32
N LEU A 113 22.97 -12.77 21.53
CA LEU A 113 21.68 -13.29 21.02
C LEU A 113 20.65 -13.58 22.13
N GLY A 114 21.05 -14.27 23.19
CA GLY A 114 20.15 -14.58 24.33
C GLY A 114 19.67 -13.33 25.05
N HIS A 115 20.53 -12.33 25.19
CA HIS A 115 20.19 -11.04 25.81
C HIS A 115 19.26 -10.21 24.91
N MET A 116 19.45 -10.28 23.59
CA MET A 116 18.57 -9.64 22.62
C MET A 116 17.17 -10.25 22.64
N HIS A 117 17.06 -11.58 22.75
CA HIS A 117 15.78 -12.26 22.95
C HIS A 117 15.05 -11.78 24.20
N GLU A 118 15.73 -11.74 25.33
CA GLU A 118 15.15 -11.29 26.60
C GLU A 118 14.72 -9.83 26.55
N PHE A 119 15.57 -8.95 26.01
CA PHE A 119 15.25 -7.52 25.93
C PHE A 119 14.07 -7.23 25.00
N ILE A 120 13.97 -7.90 23.84
CA ILE A 120 12.80 -7.77 22.96
C ILE A 120 11.52 -8.17 23.70
N ASN A 121 11.53 -9.25 24.48
CA ASN A 121 10.37 -9.67 25.26
C ASN A 121 9.96 -8.63 26.32
N ILE A 122 10.94 -8.03 27.01
CA ILE A 122 10.68 -6.96 27.98
C ILE A 122 10.06 -5.75 27.28
N ALA A 123 10.68 -5.28 26.19
CA ALA A 123 10.22 -4.11 25.45
C ALA A 123 8.83 -4.34 24.86
N TYR A 124 8.57 -5.52 24.26
CA TYR A 124 7.28 -5.86 23.68
C TYR A 124 6.17 -5.81 24.74
N LYS A 125 6.38 -6.44 25.92
CA LYS A 125 5.41 -6.38 27.03
C LYS A 125 5.13 -4.95 27.49
N ASN A 126 6.17 -4.14 27.67
CA ASN A 126 6.02 -2.74 28.10
C ASN A 126 5.22 -1.92 27.08
N ILE A 127 5.52 -2.05 25.78
CA ILE A 127 4.78 -1.32 24.73
C ILE A 127 3.34 -1.82 24.63
N THR A 128 3.08 -3.13 24.76
CA THR A 128 1.70 -3.66 24.82
C THR A 128 0.93 -3.06 25.98
N SER A 129 1.52 -3.00 27.18
CA SER A 129 0.87 -2.37 28.34
C SER A 129 0.62 -0.87 28.14
N LEU A 130 1.51 -0.15 27.45
CA LEU A 130 1.29 1.26 27.08
C LEU A 130 0.15 1.41 26.07
N LEU A 131 0.04 0.51 25.10
CA LEU A 131 -1.06 0.51 24.13
C LEU A 131 -2.42 0.34 24.82
N GLU A 132 -2.49 -0.51 25.84
CA GLU A 132 -3.71 -0.76 26.62
C GLU A 132 -4.02 0.38 27.60
N SER A 133 -3.01 0.93 28.25
CA SER A 133 -3.20 1.88 29.37
C SER A 133 -3.22 3.34 28.93
N VAL A 134 -2.52 3.69 27.84
CA VAL A 134 -2.33 5.08 27.36
C VAL A 134 -2.50 5.14 25.83
N PRO A 135 -3.76 5.03 25.34
CA PRO A 135 -4.07 4.88 23.92
C PRO A 135 -3.87 6.16 23.09
N ASP A 136 -3.66 7.32 23.71
CA ASP A 136 -3.42 8.61 23.03
C ASP A 136 -2.23 8.56 22.06
N TYR A 137 -1.27 7.66 22.30
CA TYR A 137 -0.09 7.44 21.46
C TYR A 137 -0.12 6.11 20.69
N LYS A 138 -1.31 5.51 20.51
CA LYS A 138 -1.49 4.18 19.90
C LYS A 138 -0.74 3.98 18.59
N GLU A 139 -0.67 5.01 17.74
CA GLU A 139 0.06 4.94 16.47
C GLU A 139 1.55 4.64 16.68
N THR A 140 2.18 5.33 17.64
CA THR A 140 3.59 5.09 17.99
C THR A 140 3.77 3.70 18.58
N TRP A 141 2.87 3.26 19.47
CA TRP A 141 2.95 1.94 20.10
C TRP A 141 2.80 0.80 19.10
N ILE A 142 1.83 0.89 18.19
CA ILE A 142 1.61 -0.09 17.12
C ILE A 142 2.86 -0.21 16.24
N GLU A 143 3.46 0.90 15.84
CA GLU A 143 4.69 0.87 15.04
C GLU A 143 5.87 0.25 15.82
N CYS A 144 6.04 0.60 17.09
CA CYS A 144 7.07 0.01 17.96
C CYS A 144 6.91 -1.51 18.08
N LEU A 145 5.67 -2.02 18.19
CA LEU A 145 5.39 -3.45 18.25
C LEU A 145 5.72 -4.15 16.92
N GLY A 146 5.43 -3.51 15.79
CA GLY A 146 5.84 -3.97 14.47
C GLY A 146 7.36 -4.06 14.33
N ASP A 147 8.08 -3.02 14.75
CA ASP A 147 9.55 -3.00 14.72
C ASP A 147 10.16 -4.05 15.65
N LEU A 148 9.66 -4.21 16.88
CA LEU A 148 10.12 -5.23 17.83
C LEU A 148 9.92 -6.65 17.28
N ALA A 149 8.75 -6.93 16.69
CA ALA A 149 8.47 -8.20 16.03
C ALA A 149 9.40 -8.42 14.82
N ARG A 150 9.70 -7.37 14.06
CA ARG A 150 10.65 -7.43 12.93
C ARG A 150 12.09 -7.68 13.39
N TYR A 151 12.55 -7.07 14.49
CA TYR A 151 13.84 -7.39 15.10
C TYR A 151 13.90 -8.86 15.53
N ARG A 152 12.82 -9.36 16.15
CA ARG A 152 12.75 -10.76 16.56
C ARG A 152 12.79 -11.70 15.36
N MET A 153 12.00 -11.43 14.33
CA MET A 153 12.05 -12.18 13.07
C MET A 153 13.46 -12.21 12.47
N ALA A 154 14.20 -11.10 12.51
CA ALA A 154 15.50 -10.99 11.86
C ALA A 154 16.59 -11.85 12.53
N ILE A 155 16.52 -12.04 13.86
CA ILE A 155 17.50 -12.84 14.62
C ILE A 155 17.18 -14.34 14.67
N GLU A 156 15.96 -14.73 14.28
CA GLU A 156 15.58 -16.13 14.09
C GLU A 156 16.11 -16.66 12.75
N GLU A 157 17.40 -16.96 12.70
CA GLU A 157 18.06 -17.51 11.50
C GLU A 157 17.86 -19.02 11.34
N LYS A 158 17.80 -19.75 12.46
CA LYS A 158 17.76 -21.24 12.46
C LYS A 158 16.35 -21.80 12.62
N ASP A 159 15.51 -21.13 13.40
CA ASP A 159 14.14 -21.56 13.65
C ASP A 159 13.18 -20.87 12.65
N MET A 160 12.91 -21.57 11.56
CA MET A 160 12.01 -21.07 10.52
C MET A 160 10.57 -20.88 11.00
N GLY A 161 10.12 -21.67 11.98
CA GLY A 161 8.77 -21.55 12.55
C GLY A 161 8.62 -20.28 13.38
N GLN A 162 9.62 -19.98 14.23
CA GLN A 162 9.66 -18.71 14.97
C GLN A 162 9.78 -17.51 14.03
N ARG A 163 10.64 -17.62 13.01
CA ARG A 163 10.78 -16.57 12.00
C ARG A 163 9.45 -16.27 11.30
N GLU A 164 8.70 -17.29 10.90
CA GLU A 164 7.40 -17.13 10.26
C GLU A 164 6.36 -16.55 11.22
N LEU A 165 6.33 -17.01 12.48
CA LEU A 165 5.47 -16.45 13.52
C LEU A 165 5.70 -14.94 13.70
N TYR A 166 6.95 -14.51 13.87
CA TYR A 166 7.27 -13.10 14.06
C TYR A 166 7.11 -12.28 12.77
N THR A 167 7.23 -12.90 11.59
CA THR A 167 6.83 -12.27 10.33
C THR A 167 5.33 -11.94 10.34
N ARG A 168 4.48 -12.88 10.79
CA ARG A 168 3.03 -12.66 10.91
C ARG A 168 2.70 -11.59 11.95
N ILE A 169 3.34 -11.61 13.12
CA ILE A 169 3.14 -10.60 14.16
C ILE A 169 3.55 -9.20 13.67
N ALA A 170 4.71 -9.08 13.01
CA ALA A 170 5.15 -7.82 12.45
C ALA A 170 4.18 -7.31 11.37
N ARG A 171 3.70 -8.21 10.49
CA ARG A 171 2.72 -7.87 9.46
C ARG A 171 1.42 -7.36 10.07
N TYR A 172 0.88 -8.03 11.06
CA TYR A 172 -0.33 -7.60 11.78
C TYR A 172 -0.21 -6.16 12.30
N TRP A 173 0.90 -5.85 12.99
CA TRP A 173 1.10 -4.50 13.53
C TRP A 173 1.29 -3.44 12.44
N TYR A 174 2.07 -3.74 11.40
CA TYR A 174 2.22 -2.79 10.30
C TYR A 174 0.95 -2.62 9.45
N THR A 175 0.10 -3.65 9.33
CA THR A 175 -1.22 -3.48 8.70
C THR A 175 -2.07 -2.53 9.52
N LYS A 176 -2.12 -2.70 10.86
CA LYS A 176 -2.81 -1.74 11.74
C LYS A 176 -2.25 -0.33 11.64
N ALA A 177 -0.92 -0.18 11.57
CA ALA A 177 -0.29 1.12 11.36
C ALA A 177 -0.69 1.74 10.01
N ALA A 178 -0.75 0.93 8.96
CA ALA A 178 -1.16 1.35 7.62
C ALA A 178 -2.64 1.75 7.57
N ASP A 179 -3.51 1.14 8.38
CA ASP A 179 -4.92 1.54 8.46
C ASP A 179 -5.09 2.92 9.11
N LEU A 180 -4.30 3.20 10.16
CA LEU A 180 -4.32 4.49 10.85
C LEU A 180 -3.66 5.59 10.00
N ASN A 181 -2.61 5.22 9.26
CA ASN A 181 -1.81 6.15 8.45
C ASN A 181 -1.69 5.68 6.99
N PRO A 182 -2.81 5.56 6.26
CA PRO A 182 -2.85 4.97 4.91
C PRO A 182 -2.02 5.76 3.91
N ASP A 183 -1.99 7.08 4.08
CA ASP A 183 -1.28 8.04 3.24
C ASP A 183 0.25 7.91 3.33
N VAL A 184 0.79 7.25 4.36
CA VAL A 184 2.22 7.20 4.65
C VAL A 184 2.88 5.98 3.99
N GLY A 185 3.67 6.23 2.95
CA GLY A 185 4.37 5.17 2.21
C GLY A 185 5.40 4.38 3.03
N ARG A 186 5.92 4.94 4.13
CA ARG A 186 6.94 4.29 4.97
C ARG A 186 6.44 2.97 5.59
N VAL A 187 5.20 2.92 6.05
CA VAL A 187 4.63 1.69 6.61
C VAL A 187 4.42 0.63 5.52
N GLN A 188 4.01 1.07 4.32
CA GLN A 188 3.89 0.19 3.15
C GLN A 188 5.25 -0.42 2.77
N HIS A 189 6.35 0.34 2.88
CA HIS A 189 7.70 -0.19 2.69
C HIS A 189 8.04 -1.30 3.69
N HIS A 190 7.64 -1.18 4.95
CA HIS A 190 7.85 -2.25 5.94
C HIS A 190 7.07 -3.52 5.58
N LEU A 191 5.81 -3.39 5.12
CA LEU A 191 5.04 -4.51 4.59
C LEU A 191 5.71 -5.16 3.37
N ALA A 192 6.35 -4.38 2.50
CA ALA A 192 7.12 -4.89 1.37
C ALA A 192 8.30 -5.77 1.82
N VAL A 193 9.03 -5.38 2.87
CA VAL A 193 10.12 -6.19 3.41
C VAL A 193 9.61 -7.52 3.97
N LEU A 194 8.44 -7.52 4.62
CA LEU A 194 7.80 -8.70 5.22
C LEU A 194 7.02 -9.57 4.21
N ALA A 195 6.80 -9.08 3.00
CA ALA A 195 6.17 -9.84 1.94
C ALA A 195 7.10 -10.92 1.37
N ARG A 196 8.39 -10.95 1.76
CA ARG A 196 9.29 -12.03 1.37
C ARG A 196 8.74 -13.39 1.84
N PRO A 197 8.79 -14.44 1.00
CA PRO A 197 9.43 -14.46 -0.32
C PRO A 197 8.47 -14.21 -1.51
N ASN A 198 7.24 -13.73 -1.28
CA ASN A 198 6.24 -13.43 -2.33
C ASN A 198 6.66 -12.23 -3.20
N LEU A 199 7.05 -12.48 -4.44
CA LEU A 199 7.58 -11.46 -5.36
C LEU A 199 6.54 -10.43 -5.78
N LEU A 200 5.31 -10.87 -6.06
CA LEU A 200 4.22 -9.98 -6.50
C LEU A 200 3.82 -9.02 -5.36
N GLN A 201 3.67 -9.55 -4.15
CA GLN A 201 3.31 -8.75 -2.99
C GLN A 201 4.43 -7.77 -2.59
N GLN A 202 5.70 -8.18 -2.72
CA GLN A 202 6.84 -7.26 -2.58
C GLN A 202 6.77 -6.11 -3.58
N LEU A 203 6.58 -6.41 -4.88
CA LEU A 203 6.42 -5.38 -5.91
C LEU A 203 5.27 -4.42 -5.58
N PHE A 204 4.11 -4.97 -5.23
CA PHE A 204 2.94 -4.18 -4.87
C PHE A 204 3.23 -3.21 -3.71
N TYR A 205 3.72 -3.70 -2.57
CA TYR A 205 3.94 -2.82 -1.42
C TYR A 205 5.07 -1.81 -1.64
N TYR A 206 6.15 -2.17 -2.34
CA TYR A 206 7.20 -1.20 -2.68
C TYR A 206 6.67 -0.12 -3.62
N THR A 207 5.90 -0.48 -4.64
CA THR A 207 5.32 0.51 -5.56
C THR A 207 4.26 1.36 -4.87
N LYS A 208 3.41 0.76 -4.02
CA LYS A 208 2.46 1.49 -3.15
C LYS A 208 3.19 2.51 -2.28
N ALA A 209 4.30 2.12 -1.62
CA ALA A 209 5.12 3.03 -0.83
C ALA A 209 5.63 4.25 -1.61
N LEU A 210 5.89 4.09 -2.91
CA LEU A 210 6.37 5.15 -3.79
C LEU A 210 5.26 6.03 -4.39
N THR A 211 4.03 5.53 -4.45
CA THR A 211 2.88 6.24 -5.06
C THR A 211 1.77 6.59 -4.07
N SER A 212 2.01 6.36 -2.78
CA SER A 212 1.21 6.88 -1.67
C SER A 212 1.18 8.41 -1.67
N VAL A 213 0.19 8.98 -0.98
CA VAL A 213 0.05 10.44 -0.80
C VAL A 213 1.31 11.08 -0.23
N GLN A 214 1.95 10.41 0.73
CA GLN A 214 3.27 10.76 1.27
C GLN A 214 4.27 9.66 0.86
N PRO A 215 4.92 9.78 -0.32
CA PRO A 215 5.85 8.78 -0.82
C PRO A 215 7.04 8.54 0.12
N PHE A 216 7.48 7.28 0.23
CA PHE A 216 8.73 6.92 0.89
C PHE A 216 9.82 6.63 -0.14
N THR A 217 10.57 7.67 -0.52
CA THR A 217 11.54 7.63 -1.63
C THR A 217 12.68 6.63 -1.43
N GLU A 218 13.07 6.30 -0.18
CA GLU A 218 14.07 5.27 0.12
C GLU A 218 13.64 3.86 -0.33
N ALA A 219 12.35 3.65 -0.59
CA ALA A 219 11.86 2.42 -1.23
C ALA A 219 12.48 2.22 -2.63
N ARG A 220 12.90 3.28 -3.33
CA ARG A 220 13.58 3.16 -4.64
C ARG A 220 14.88 2.36 -4.57
N LYS A 221 15.63 2.51 -3.48
CA LYS A 221 16.86 1.73 -3.26
C LYS A 221 16.51 0.31 -2.80
N SER A 222 15.52 0.20 -1.92
CA SER A 222 15.13 -1.08 -1.31
C SER A 222 14.54 -2.08 -2.32
N ILE A 223 13.71 -1.60 -3.26
CA ILE A 223 13.08 -2.44 -4.30
C ILE A 223 14.12 -3.06 -5.25
N LEU A 224 15.32 -2.50 -5.38
CA LEU A 224 16.39 -3.10 -6.18
C LEU A 224 16.86 -4.45 -5.61
N LEU A 225 16.64 -4.73 -4.32
CA LEU A 225 16.88 -6.06 -3.75
C LEU A 225 15.91 -7.13 -4.29
N LEU A 226 14.72 -6.72 -4.75
CA LEU A 226 13.77 -7.59 -5.44
C LEU A 226 14.18 -7.81 -6.89
N PHE A 227 14.54 -6.73 -7.60
CA PHE A 227 14.85 -6.79 -9.02
C PHE A 227 16.23 -7.36 -9.34
N GLY A 228 17.25 -7.05 -8.53
CA GLY A 228 18.64 -7.43 -8.79
C GLY A 228 18.81 -8.92 -9.12
N PRO A 229 18.29 -9.87 -8.30
CA PRO A 229 18.37 -11.29 -8.61
C PRO A 229 17.61 -11.72 -9.88
N LEU A 230 16.55 -11.01 -10.28
CA LEU A 230 15.72 -11.34 -11.44
C LEU A 230 16.32 -10.80 -12.75
N LEU A 231 16.99 -9.65 -12.68
CA LEU A 231 17.59 -8.95 -13.82
C LEU A 231 19.05 -9.37 -14.08
N ASP A 232 19.69 -10.07 -13.14
CA ASP A 232 21.06 -10.58 -13.27
C ASP A 232 21.13 -11.73 -14.29
N PRO A 233 21.82 -11.56 -15.44
CA PRO A 233 21.96 -12.60 -16.46
C PRO A 233 22.62 -13.87 -15.91
N ALA A 234 23.50 -13.76 -14.92
CA ALA A 234 24.16 -14.91 -14.30
C ALA A 234 23.20 -15.79 -13.49
N LYS A 235 22.05 -15.24 -13.07
CA LYS A 235 21.01 -15.94 -12.29
C LYS A 235 19.81 -16.36 -13.15
N ALA A 236 19.89 -16.23 -14.46
CA ALA A 236 18.80 -16.55 -15.39
C ALA A 236 18.34 -18.01 -15.32
N ALA A 237 19.21 -18.95 -14.94
CA ALA A 237 18.88 -20.37 -14.79
C ALA A 237 18.12 -20.66 -13.48
N THR A 238 18.29 -19.84 -12.44
CA THR A 238 17.73 -20.06 -11.10
C THR A 238 16.57 -19.12 -10.77
N LYS A 239 16.24 -18.16 -11.64
CA LYS A 239 15.17 -17.17 -11.41
C LYS A 239 13.77 -17.78 -11.38
N TYR A 240 13.57 -18.90 -12.08
CA TYR A 240 12.32 -19.65 -12.10
C TYR A 240 12.45 -20.84 -11.13
N SER A 241 12.29 -20.56 -9.84
CA SER A 241 12.11 -21.63 -8.84
C SER A 241 10.79 -22.36 -9.10
N GLU A 242 10.75 -23.67 -8.87
CA GLU A 242 9.51 -24.46 -8.89
C GLU A 242 8.44 -23.91 -7.93
N HIS A 243 8.86 -23.14 -6.93
CA HIS A 243 7.99 -22.59 -5.88
C HIS A 243 7.28 -21.29 -6.28
N TYR A 244 7.67 -20.63 -7.38
CA TYR A 244 7.04 -19.37 -7.83
C TYR A 244 6.33 -19.51 -9.17
N PRO A 245 5.08 -19.01 -9.30
CA PRO A 245 4.40 -19.00 -10.57
C PRO A 245 5.16 -18.18 -11.61
N ARG A 246 5.55 -18.83 -12.72
CA ARG A 246 6.32 -18.23 -13.80
C ARG A 246 5.72 -16.92 -14.31
N ALA A 247 4.40 -16.85 -14.47
CA ALA A 247 3.69 -15.67 -14.93
C ALA A 247 3.96 -14.46 -14.01
N LEU A 248 3.90 -14.67 -12.69
CA LEU A 248 4.16 -13.62 -11.70
C LEU A 248 5.64 -13.22 -11.67
N THR A 249 6.57 -14.17 -11.80
CA THR A 249 8.00 -13.85 -11.91
C THR A 249 8.28 -12.99 -13.15
N VAL A 250 7.71 -13.34 -14.31
CA VAL A 250 7.86 -12.57 -15.55
C VAL A 250 7.24 -11.17 -15.42
N PHE A 251 6.09 -11.05 -14.75
CA PHE A 251 5.47 -9.76 -14.44
C PHE A 251 6.40 -8.86 -13.61
N VAL A 252 6.95 -9.39 -12.53
CA VAL A 252 7.88 -8.65 -11.66
C VAL A 252 9.18 -8.31 -12.39
N GLU A 253 9.67 -9.20 -13.25
CA GLU A 253 10.83 -8.94 -14.12
C GLU A 253 10.55 -7.78 -15.10
N ALA A 254 9.37 -7.75 -15.74
CA ALA A 254 8.95 -6.66 -16.63
C ALA A 254 8.92 -5.32 -15.89
N HIS A 255 8.31 -5.28 -14.70
CA HIS A 255 8.33 -4.09 -13.85
C HIS A 255 9.74 -3.69 -13.43
N GLY A 256 10.64 -4.64 -13.18
CA GLY A 256 12.04 -4.36 -12.88
C GLY A 256 12.77 -3.66 -14.03
N VAL A 257 12.58 -4.13 -15.26
CA VAL A 257 13.16 -3.49 -16.46
C VAL A 257 12.59 -2.09 -16.68
N LEU A 258 11.29 -1.92 -16.51
CA LEU A 258 10.62 -0.63 -16.66
C LEU A 258 11.06 0.37 -15.59
N PHE A 259 11.09 -0.07 -14.32
CA PHE A 259 11.51 0.73 -13.17
C PHE A 259 12.96 1.20 -13.26
N THR A 260 13.85 0.32 -13.73
CA THR A 260 15.27 0.64 -13.91
C THR A 260 15.55 1.38 -15.22
N ARG A 261 14.55 1.56 -16.08
CA ARG A 261 14.66 2.22 -17.38
C ARG A 261 15.75 1.61 -18.28
N ASN A 262 15.95 0.30 -18.16
CA ASN A 262 17.09 -0.40 -18.79
C ASN A 262 16.94 -0.56 -20.30
N ASP A 263 16.05 -1.46 -20.75
CA ASP A 263 15.91 -1.82 -22.17
C ASP A 263 14.43 -2.03 -22.53
N ALA A 264 13.93 -1.16 -23.41
CA ALA A 264 12.54 -1.18 -23.85
C ALA A 264 12.18 -2.51 -24.55
N PHE A 265 13.11 -3.09 -25.33
CA PHE A 265 12.85 -4.34 -26.03
C PHE A 265 12.67 -5.52 -25.07
N THR A 266 13.54 -5.62 -24.06
CA THR A 266 13.43 -6.63 -23.00
C THR A 266 12.12 -6.48 -22.23
N PHE A 267 11.71 -5.25 -21.91
CA PHE A 267 10.40 -5.01 -21.31
C PHE A 267 9.27 -5.54 -22.20
N LEU A 268 9.23 -5.19 -23.48
CA LEU A 268 8.19 -5.61 -24.41
C LEU A 268 8.09 -7.14 -24.49
N ARG A 269 9.23 -7.83 -24.63
CA ARG A 269 9.29 -9.30 -24.65
C ARG A 269 8.74 -9.93 -23.37
N LEU A 270 9.06 -9.36 -22.20
CA LEU A 270 8.56 -9.84 -20.91
C LEU A 270 7.05 -9.55 -20.75
N ALA A 271 6.61 -8.36 -21.16
CA ALA A 271 5.21 -7.95 -21.14
C ALA A 271 4.35 -8.87 -22.02
N GLU A 272 4.76 -9.16 -23.25
CA GLU A 272 4.07 -10.10 -24.14
C GLU A 272 4.02 -11.51 -23.56
N LYS A 273 5.13 -11.99 -23.01
CA LYS A 273 5.18 -13.29 -22.35
C LYS A 273 4.21 -13.36 -21.17
N PHE A 274 4.21 -12.35 -20.29
CA PHE A 274 3.26 -12.28 -19.17
C PHE A 274 1.81 -12.31 -19.67
N LEU A 275 1.46 -11.45 -20.64
CA LEU A 275 0.11 -11.39 -21.18
C LEU A 275 -0.35 -12.70 -21.84
N SER A 276 0.58 -13.48 -22.38
CA SER A 276 0.29 -14.82 -22.93
C SER A 276 0.05 -15.89 -21.86
N GLU A 277 0.63 -15.73 -20.67
CA GLU A 277 0.52 -16.68 -19.55
C GLU A 277 -0.57 -16.29 -18.53
N LEU A 278 -1.05 -15.04 -18.56
CA LEU A 278 -1.96 -14.47 -17.55
C LEU A 278 -3.30 -15.23 -17.44
N ASP A 279 -3.97 -15.53 -18.56
CA ASP A 279 -5.25 -16.26 -18.53
C ASP A 279 -5.10 -17.65 -17.89
N LYS A 280 -4.04 -18.36 -18.29
CA LYS A 280 -3.70 -19.68 -17.76
C LYS A 280 -3.41 -19.61 -16.26
N HIS A 281 -2.66 -18.60 -15.83
CA HIS A 281 -2.35 -18.37 -14.42
C HIS A 281 -3.61 -18.09 -13.61
N ALA A 282 -4.45 -17.15 -14.04
CA ALA A 282 -5.70 -16.79 -13.36
C ALA A 282 -6.62 -18.02 -13.21
N ARG A 283 -6.74 -18.84 -14.26
CA ARG A 283 -7.51 -20.10 -14.21
C ARG A 283 -6.93 -21.10 -13.21
N LEU A 284 -5.61 -21.22 -13.15
CA LEU A 284 -4.91 -22.18 -12.29
C LEU A 284 -5.09 -21.84 -10.80
N VAL A 285 -4.95 -20.56 -10.43
CA VAL A 285 -5.00 -20.13 -9.02
C VAL A 285 -6.42 -19.83 -8.52
N GLY A 286 -7.40 -19.69 -9.42
CA GLY A 286 -8.81 -19.57 -9.11
C GLY A 286 -9.11 -18.43 -8.11
N PRO A 287 -9.74 -18.69 -6.95
CA PRO A 287 -10.05 -17.65 -5.96
C PRO A 287 -8.86 -16.81 -5.48
N LEU A 288 -7.65 -17.39 -5.44
CA LEU A 288 -6.44 -16.64 -5.06
C LEU A 288 -6.10 -15.52 -6.05
N PHE A 289 -6.64 -15.58 -7.27
CA PHE A 289 -6.44 -14.52 -8.26
C PHE A 289 -7.10 -13.20 -7.86
N ARG A 290 -8.10 -13.19 -6.97
CA ARG A 290 -8.79 -11.96 -6.54
C ARG A 290 -7.79 -10.94 -5.98
N GLU A 291 -6.96 -11.38 -5.06
CA GLU A 291 -5.93 -10.56 -4.44
C GLU A 291 -4.76 -10.32 -5.40
N GLN A 292 -4.26 -11.38 -6.06
CA GLN A 292 -3.14 -11.25 -7.01
C GLN A 292 -3.46 -10.28 -8.16
N GLY A 293 -4.68 -10.30 -8.68
CA GLY A 293 -5.15 -9.42 -9.73
C GLY A 293 -5.18 -7.96 -9.28
N VAL A 294 -5.53 -7.68 -8.02
CA VAL A 294 -5.43 -6.34 -7.44
C VAL A 294 -3.98 -5.89 -7.34
N TYR A 295 -3.07 -6.75 -6.87
CA TYR A 295 -1.63 -6.44 -6.83
C TYR A 295 -1.06 -6.16 -8.23
N ILE A 296 -1.43 -6.95 -9.24
CA ILE A 296 -1.05 -6.73 -10.64
C ILE A 296 -1.57 -5.38 -11.14
N THR A 297 -2.87 -5.12 -10.95
CA THR A 297 -3.54 -3.91 -11.43
C THR A 297 -2.96 -2.65 -10.78
N ALA A 298 -2.79 -2.65 -9.46
CA ALA A 298 -2.22 -1.52 -8.72
C ALA A 298 -0.75 -1.28 -9.09
N SER A 299 0.06 -2.33 -9.27
CA SER A 299 1.46 -2.19 -9.70
C SER A 299 1.56 -1.59 -11.11
N ASN A 300 0.67 -2.00 -12.02
CA ASN A 300 0.55 -1.41 -13.36
C ASN A 300 0.22 0.08 -13.31
N TYR A 301 -0.69 0.50 -12.43
CA TYR A 301 -1.02 1.92 -12.26
C TYR A 301 0.09 2.71 -11.59
N ALA A 302 0.83 2.11 -10.65
CA ALA A 302 2.04 2.72 -10.12
C ALA A 302 3.09 2.95 -11.24
N ALA A 303 3.18 2.05 -12.23
CA ALA A 303 4.05 2.24 -13.39
C ALA A 303 3.60 3.38 -14.31
N ILE A 304 2.29 3.64 -14.46
CA ILE A 304 1.77 4.81 -15.18
C ILE A 304 2.24 6.11 -14.50
N PHE A 305 2.33 6.08 -13.17
CA PHE A 305 2.89 7.16 -12.35
C PHE A 305 4.43 7.15 -12.32
N ASP A 306 5.04 6.30 -13.17
CA ASP A 306 6.49 6.05 -13.22
C ASP A 306 7.09 5.79 -11.84
N TYR A 307 6.34 5.04 -11.04
CA TYR A 307 6.67 4.69 -9.66
C TYR A 307 7.05 5.92 -8.83
N GLY A 308 6.43 7.07 -9.10
CA GLY A 308 6.66 8.36 -8.44
C GLY A 308 8.00 9.04 -8.77
N HIS A 309 8.65 8.73 -9.90
CA HIS A 309 9.97 9.27 -10.26
C HIS A 309 9.95 10.82 -10.26
N ASP A 310 11.11 11.44 -10.02
CA ASP A 310 11.20 12.90 -9.82
C ASP A 310 10.77 13.72 -11.06
N ASP A 311 10.92 13.19 -12.27
CA ASP A 311 10.44 13.78 -13.54
C ASP A 311 9.03 13.34 -13.94
N ALA A 312 8.33 12.57 -13.10
CA ALA A 312 6.99 12.08 -13.38
C ALA A 312 5.94 13.20 -13.23
N LYS A 313 5.19 13.46 -14.30
CA LYS A 313 4.19 14.54 -14.34
C LYS A 313 2.86 14.19 -13.68
N ILE A 314 2.44 12.91 -13.75
CA ILE A 314 1.12 12.48 -13.26
C ILE A 314 0.99 12.61 -11.74
N PRO A 315 1.96 12.20 -10.89
CA PRO A 315 1.84 12.36 -9.44
C PRO A 315 1.50 13.79 -8.99
N SER A 316 2.16 14.80 -9.57
CA SER A 316 1.89 16.21 -9.23
C SER A 316 0.47 16.68 -9.57
N MET A 317 -0.22 16.01 -10.48
CA MET A 317 -1.62 16.34 -10.82
C MET A 317 -2.59 15.95 -9.70
N PHE A 318 -2.22 14.98 -8.85
CA PHE A 318 -3.04 14.50 -7.72
C PHE A 318 -2.59 15.06 -6.36
N ASN A 319 -1.38 15.63 -6.28
CA ASN A 319 -0.79 16.18 -5.06
C ASN A 319 -1.14 17.66 -4.80
N GLN A 320 -2.04 18.26 -5.57
CA GLN A 320 -2.42 19.67 -5.36
C GLN A 320 -3.25 19.78 -4.07
N ASP A 321 -2.76 20.51 -3.06
CA ASP A 321 -3.49 20.81 -1.81
C ASP A 321 -4.91 21.36 -2.06
N GLY A 322 -5.13 21.97 -3.24
CA GLY A 322 -6.44 22.40 -3.72
C GLY A 322 -7.45 21.28 -3.94
N LEU A 323 -7.06 20.07 -4.33
CA LEU A 323 -7.99 18.94 -4.55
C LEU A 323 -8.64 18.44 -3.26
N ILE A 324 -8.05 18.76 -2.09
CA ILE A 324 -8.58 18.43 -0.77
C ILE A 324 -9.50 19.56 -0.24
N GLN A 325 -9.25 20.80 -0.66
CA GLN A 325 -10.04 21.98 -0.25
C GLN A 325 -11.25 22.23 -1.16
N THR A 326 -11.13 21.90 -2.44
CA THR A 326 -12.19 21.95 -3.44
C THR A 326 -13.09 20.72 -3.28
N GLY A 327 -14.39 20.93 -3.08
CA GLY A 327 -15.33 19.80 -2.93
C GLY A 327 -15.35 18.93 -4.20
N THR A 328 -15.47 17.61 -4.05
CA THR A 328 -15.51 16.64 -5.17
C THR A 328 -16.49 17.05 -6.28
N PHE A 329 -17.59 17.71 -5.91
CA PHE A 329 -18.57 18.25 -6.84
C PHE A 329 -18.00 19.30 -7.80
N GLU A 330 -17.21 20.25 -7.30
CA GLU A 330 -16.61 21.32 -8.12
C GLU A 330 -15.56 20.75 -9.09
N ILE A 331 -14.75 19.80 -8.62
CA ILE A 331 -13.78 19.08 -9.46
C ILE A 331 -14.51 18.35 -10.59
N LEU A 332 -15.59 17.64 -10.27
CA LEU A 332 -16.39 16.93 -11.25
C LEU A 332 -17.04 17.88 -12.26
N GLU A 333 -17.57 19.01 -11.81
CA GLU A 333 -18.18 20.00 -12.69
C GLU A 333 -17.15 20.59 -13.68
N GLN A 334 -15.96 20.94 -13.21
CA GLN A 334 -14.86 21.42 -14.05
C GLN A 334 -14.40 20.35 -15.04
N ALA A 335 -14.27 19.10 -14.61
CA ALA A 335 -13.90 17.99 -15.47
C ALA A 335 -14.94 17.76 -16.57
N CYS A 336 -16.24 17.82 -16.25
CA CYS A 336 -17.33 17.74 -17.22
C CYS A 336 -17.29 18.90 -18.22
N LYS A 337 -17.04 20.14 -17.75
CA LYS A 337 -16.91 21.33 -18.63
C LYS A 337 -15.74 21.18 -19.62
N TYR A 338 -14.58 20.72 -19.14
CA TYR A 338 -13.42 20.45 -20.00
C TYR A 338 -13.74 19.44 -21.10
N ARG A 339 -14.64 18.49 -20.83
CA ARG A 339 -14.98 17.37 -21.70
C ARG A 339 -16.12 17.62 -22.68
N GLN A 340 -16.71 18.82 -22.71
CA GLN A 340 -17.78 19.15 -23.66
C GLN A 340 -17.34 19.07 -25.13
N ASN A 341 -16.05 19.30 -25.42
CA ASN A 341 -15.47 19.18 -26.76
C ASN A 341 -14.13 18.43 -26.71
N PRO A 342 -14.16 17.10 -26.55
CA PRO A 342 -12.95 16.33 -26.29
C PRO A 342 -12.12 16.14 -27.57
N ALA A 343 -10.82 16.36 -27.48
CA ALA A 343 -9.89 16.04 -28.56
C ALA A 343 -9.54 14.54 -28.54
N CYS A 344 -9.57 13.89 -29.70
CA CYS A 344 -9.17 12.49 -29.85
C CYS A 344 -7.64 12.37 -29.89
N VAL A 345 -7.03 12.53 -28.72
CA VAL A 345 -5.57 12.51 -28.54
C VAL A 345 -5.20 11.73 -27.28
N GLN A 346 -4.02 11.12 -27.27
CA GLN A 346 -3.38 10.68 -26.03
C GLN A 346 -2.02 11.35 -25.93
N VAL A 347 -1.79 12.09 -24.85
CA VAL A 347 -0.54 12.83 -24.63
C VAL A 347 0.62 11.85 -24.43
N GLY A 348 1.64 11.94 -25.26
CA GLY A 348 2.85 11.11 -25.20
C GLY A 348 2.68 9.71 -25.78
N ILE A 349 1.63 9.44 -26.56
CA ILE A 349 1.43 8.14 -27.20
C ILE A 349 2.56 7.76 -28.17
N GLU A 350 3.15 8.76 -28.82
CA GLU A 350 4.30 8.63 -29.70
C GLU A 350 5.54 8.10 -28.97
N HIS A 351 5.67 8.37 -27.67
CA HIS A 351 6.83 7.95 -26.89
C HIS A 351 6.95 6.43 -26.67
N ARG A 352 5.91 5.66 -26.96
CA ARG A 352 5.94 4.18 -26.86
C ARG A 352 7.01 3.53 -27.71
N VAL A 353 7.38 4.18 -28.81
CA VAL A 353 8.37 3.65 -29.76
C VAL A 353 9.75 4.27 -29.57
N ASP A 354 9.88 5.28 -28.70
CA ASP A 354 11.12 6.04 -28.51
C ASP A 354 12.07 5.40 -27.49
N GLY A 355 11.56 4.60 -26.54
CA GLY A 355 12.34 3.95 -25.49
C GLY A 355 11.69 4.06 -24.10
N ILE A 356 12.48 3.95 -23.03
CA ILE A 356 12.03 4.06 -21.61
C ILE A 356 12.95 4.94 -20.76
N SER A 357 13.67 5.89 -21.36
CA SER A 357 14.67 6.72 -20.68
C SER A 357 14.09 7.89 -19.86
N SER A 358 12.88 8.36 -20.18
CA SER A 358 12.19 9.46 -19.50
C SER A 358 10.88 9.02 -18.86
N SER A 359 10.33 9.80 -17.92
CA SER A 359 9.01 9.51 -17.36
C SER A 359 7.88 9.48 -18.38
N GLU A 360 7.94 10.30 -19.43
CA GLU A 360 6.88 10.31 -20.46
C GLU A 360 6.89 9.03 -21.29
N GLN A 361 8.08 8.53 -21.60
CA GLN A 361 8.30 7.24 -22.26
C GLN A 361 7.82 6.08 -21.39
N VAL A 362 8.24 6.03 -20.12
CA VAL A 362 7.80 5.00 -19.16
C VAL A 362 6.29 5.03 -18.97
N ALA A 363 5.70 6.19 -18.70
CA ALA A 363 4.26 6.32 -18.50
C ALA A 363 3.45 5.86 -19.72
N SER A 364 3.92 6.17 -20.93
CA SER A 364 3.26 5.76 -22.18
C SER A 364 3.31 4.24 -22.39
N MET A 365 4.47 3.61 -22.16
CA MET A 365 4.60 2.14 -22.22
C MET A 365 3.84 1.43 -21.11
N ALA A 366 3.87 1.99 -19.89
CA ALA A 366 3.13 1.49 -18.75
C ALA A 366 1.62 1.55 -18.98
N SER A 367 1.11 2.63 -19.57
CA SER A 367 -0.31 2.77 -19.91
C SER A 367 -0.74 1.67 -20.88
N HIS A 368 0.00 1.48 -21.97
CA HIS A 368 -0.28 0.43 -22.94
C HIS A 368 -0.25 -0.97 -22.30
N PHE A 369 0.74 -1.25 -21.44
CA PHE A 369 0.84 -2.54 -20.75
C PHE A 369 -0.28 -2.77 -19.72
N ALA A 370 -0.62 -1.75 -18.94
CA ALA A 370 -1.67 -1.80 -17.92
C ALA A 370 -3.02 -2.13 -18.54
N PHE A 371 -3.38 -1.46 -19.64
CA PHE A 371 -4.67 -1.65 -20.27
C PHE A 371 -4.70 -2.85 -21.22
N ALA A 372 -3.56 -3.27 -21.78
CA ALA A 372 -3.44 -4.60 -22.39
C ALA A 372 -3.66 -5.72 -21.35
N THR A 373 -3.17 -5.54 -20.12
CA THR A 373 -3.43 -6.47 -19.00
C THR A 373 -4.92 -6.51 -18.67
N LEU A 374 -5.56 -5.35 -18.48
CA LEU A 374 -7.00 -5.27 -18.24
C LEU A 374 -7.81 -5.93 -19.36
N ASN A 375 -7.42 -5.71 -20.62
CA ASN A 375 -8.07 -6.29 -21.79
C ASN A 375 -8.06 -7.82 -21.78
N VAL A 376 -6.99 -8.47 -21.27
CA VAL A 376 -6.93 -9.93 -21.06
C VAL A 376 -7.84 -10.38 -19.93
N LEU A 377 -7.88 -9.64 -18.82
CA LEU A 377 -8.75 -9.99 -17.71
C LEU A 377 -10.22 -9.92 -18.11
N LEU A 378 -10.61 -8.90 -18.88
CA LEU A 378 -11.99 -8.72 -19.35
C LEU A 378 -12.45 -9.80 -20.34
N ASP A 379 -11.54 -10.53 -21.00
CA ASP A 379 -11.91 -11.71 -21.81
C ASP A 379 -12.51 -12.85 -20.96
N ARG A 380 -12.25 -12.83 -19.64
CA ARG A 380 -12.77 -13.81 -18.69
C ARG A 380 -14.11 -13.36 -18.11
N SER A 381 -15.07 -13.04 -18.97
CA SER A 381 -16.35 -12.43 -18.59
C SER A 381 -17.20 -13.25 -17.60
N GLU A 382 -16.99 -14.57 -17.53
CA GLU A 382 -17.64 -15.47 -16.58
C GLU A 382 -16.86 -15.64 -15.25
N ASP A 383 -15.58 -15.27 -15.22
CA ASP A 383 -14.72 -15.47 -14.06
C ASP A 383 -14.86 -14.33 -13.05
N ARG A 384 -15.68 -14.57 -12.02
CA ARG A 384 -15.89 -13.61 -10.94
C ARG A 384 -14.63 -13.28 -10.14
N ASN A 385 -13.55 -14.07 -10.25
CA ASN A 385 -12.30 -13.80 -9.53
C ASN A 385 -11.54 -12.58 -10.08
N ILE A 386 -11.87 -12.11 -11.29
CA ILE A 386 -11.27 -10.88 -11.84
C ILE A 386 -11.99 -9.60 -11.42
N LEU A 387 -13.18 -9.71 -10.80
CA LEU A 387 -14.01 -8.56 -10.46
C LEU A 387 -13.32 -7.54 -9.52
N PRO A 388 -12.52 -7.93 -8.51
CA PRO A 388 -11.75 -6.96 -7.70
C PRO A 388 -10.78 -6.13 -8.54
N SER A 389 -10.15 -6.75 -9.55
CA SER A 389 -9.24 -6.03 -10.47
C SER A 389 -9.99 -5.04 -11.36
N VAL A 390 -11.19 -5.42 -11.82
CA VAL A 390 -12.06 -4.51 -12.59
C VAL A 390 -12.58 -3.36 -11.72
N HIS A 391 -12.95 -3.63 -10.47
CA HIS A 391 -13.34 -2.60 -9.50
C HIS A 391 -12.21 -1.57 -9.32
N VAL A 392 -10.99 -2.02 -9.03
CA VAL A 392 -9.81 -1.13 -8.92
C VAL A 392 -9.55 -0.36 -10.21
N SER A 393 -9.73 -1.01 -11.37
CA SER A 393 -9.57 -0.36 -12.68
C SER A 393 -10.58 0.75 -12.91
N LEU A 394 -11.85 0.51 -12.59
CA LEU A 394 -12.92 1.50 -12.70
C LEU A 394 -12.71 2.66 -11.71
N ALA A 395 -12.27 2.37 -10.49
CA ALA A 395 -11.93 3.39 -9.50
C ALA A 395 -10.79 4.28 -9.99
N PHE A 396 -9.72 3.67 -10.53
CA PHE A 396 -8.61 4.40 -11.15
C PHE A 396 -9.09 5.28 -12.31
N LEU A 397 -9.85 4.72 -13.26
CA LEU A 397 -10.38 5.46 -14.41
C LEU A 397 -11.30 6.62 -13.98
N TRP A 398 -12.10 6.44 -12.93
CA TRP A 398 -12.93 7.50 -12.36
C TRP A 398 -12.08 8.65 -11.80
N CYS A 399 -11.05 8.33 -11.00
CA CYS A 399 -10.10 9.32 -10.47
C CYS A 399 -9.37 10.06 -11.58
N MET A 400 -8.91 9.34 -12.61
CA MET A 400 -8.26 9.95 -13.77
C MET A 400 -9.23 10.86 -14.53
N ALA A 401 -10.47 10.43 -14.76
CA ALA A 401 -11.48 11.23 -15.46
C ALA A 401 -11.81 12.55 -14.75
N MET A 402 -11.77 12.58 -13.40
CA MET A 402 -11.92 13.80 -12.60
C MET A 402 -10.74 14.76 -12.69
N VAL A 403 -9.57 14.30 -13.15
CA VAL A 403 -8.39 15.13 -13.39
C VAL A 403 -8.06 15.09 -14.89
N PRO A 404 -8.69 15.92 -15.73
CA PRO A 404 -8.73 15.72 -17.18
C PRO A 404 -7.37 15.52 -17.84
N GLU A 405 -6.36 16.28 -17.44
CA GLU A 405 -4.98 16.17 -17.94
C GLU A 405 -4.40 14.76 -17.73
N SER A 406 -4.66 14.16 -16.56
CA SER A 406 -4.20 12.80 -16.26
C SER A 406 -4.86 11.78 -17.20
N MET A 407 -6.17 11.90 -17.43
CA MET A 407 -6.92 11.00 -18.31
C MET A 407 -6.46 11.10 -19.77
N THR A 408 -6.06 12.28 -20.24
CA THR A 408 -5.51 12.43 -21.60
C THR A 408 -4.23 11.63 -21.84
N ARG A 409 -3.54 11.17 -20.79
CA ARG A 409 -2.32 10.36 -20.93
C ARG A 409 -2.58 8.86 -21.09
N ILE A 410 -3.82 8.41 -20.85
CA ILE A 410 -4.15 6.98 -20.81
C ILE A 410 -5.37 6.57 -21.66
N GLN A 411 -6.23 7.53 -22.01
CA GLN A 411 -7.58 7.25 -22.51
C GLN A 411 -7.67 6.43 -23.80
N ALA A 412 -6.64 6.44 -24.65
CA ALA A 412 -6.64 5.67 -25.90
C ALA A 412 -6.37 4.18 -25.66
N ASP A 413 -5.67 3.83 -24.58
CA ASP A 413 -5.31 2.45 -24.28
C ASP A 413 -6.39 1.68 -23.53
N VAL A 414 -7.27 2.40 -22.84
CA VAL A 414 -8.38 1.78 -22.10
C VAL A 414 -9.27 1.00 -23.08
N PRO A 415 -9.53 -0.30 -22.82
CA PRO A 415 -10.31 -1.14 -23.72
C PRO A 415 -11.82 -0.88 -23.53
N TRP A 416 -12.29 0.32 -23.86
CA TRP A 416 -13.64 0.82 -23.57
C TRP A 416 -14.76 -0.10 -24.06
N GLU A 417 -14.64 -0.62 -25.29
CA GLU A 417 -15.62 -1.53 -25.88
C GLU A 417 -15.72 -2.82 -25.07
N ARG A 418 -14.57 -3.46 -24.79
CA ARG A 418 -14.53 -4.68 -24.00
C ARG A 418 -14.97 -4.47 -22.56
N LEU A 419 -14.64 -3.32 -21.97
CA LEU A 419 -15.11 -2.92 -20.65
C LEU A 419 -16.63 -2.79 -20.63
N ALA A 420 -17.24 -2.16 -21.64
CA ALA A 420 -18.69 -2.08 -21.79
C ALA A 420 -19.33 -3.47 -21.92
N THR A 421 -18.75 -4.34 -22.75
CA THR A 421 -19.21 -5.74 -22.88
C THR A 421 -19.18 -6.47 -21.54
N TYR A 422 -18.08 -6.36 -20.78
CA TYR A 422 -17.96 -6.97 -19.46
C TYR A 422 -18.97 -6.39 -18.46
N LEU A 423 -19.12 -5.06 -18.40
CA LEU A 423 -20.08 -4.41 -17.51
C LEU A 423 -21.51 -4.91 -17.76
N ASN A 424 -21.88 -5.17 -19.01
CA ASN A 424 -23.19 -5.72 -19.35
C ASN A 424 -23.40 -7.15 -18.84
N THR A 425 -22.34 -7.93 -18.55
CA THR A 425 -22.48 -9.27 -17.91
C THR A 425 -22.72 -9.19 -16.40
N LEU A 426 -22.51 -8.01 -15.81
CA LEU A 426 -22.80 -7.73 -14.41
C LEU A 426 -24.27 -7.36 -14.18
N ILE A 427 -24.97 -6.88 -15.21
CA ILE A 427 -26.38 -6.49 -15.13
C ILE A 427 -27.26 -7.73 -15.29
N ASN A 428 -28.08 -8.00 -14.30
CA ASN A 428 -29.12 -9.04 -14.33
C ASN A 428 -30.52 -8.40 -14.17
N PRO A 429 -31.62 -9.15 -14.41
CA PRO A 429 -32.98 -8.60 -14.33
C PRO A 429 -33.35 -7.97 -12.98
N ASP A 430 -32.71 -8.41 -11.88
CA ASP A 430 -32.97 -7.91 -10.53
C ASP A 430 -32.06 -6.73 -10.16
N THR A 431 -31.18 -6.29 -11.07
CA THR A 431 -30.25 -5.18 -10.82
C THR A 431 -30.99 -3.84 -10.93
N ASP A 432 -31.12 -3.13 -9.81
CA ASP A 432 -31.69 -1.77 -9.77
C ASP A 432 -30.72 -0.73 -10.36
N MET A 433 -30.64 -0.69 -11.68
CA MET A 433 -29.78 0.26 -12.39
C MET A 433 -30.21 1.72 -12.19
N ALA A 434 -31.51 1.99 -12.02
CA ALA A 434 -32.01 3.34 -11.79
C ALA A 434 -31.54 3.89 -10.44
N GLY A 435 -31.59 3.06 -9.39
CA GLY A 435 -31.04 3.38 -8.08
C GLY A 435 -29.51 3.50 -8.11
N ILE A 436 -28.81 2.65 -8.87
CA ILE A 436 -27.35 2.71 -9.01
C ILE A 436 -26.88 4.00 -9.68
N GLU A 437 -27.52 4.41 -10.79
CA GLU A 437 -27.10 5.59 -11.56
C GLU A 437 -27.26 6.91 -10.77
N ASN A 438 -28.38 7.00 -10.06
CA ASN A 438 -28.80 8.19 -9.32
C ASN A 438 -28.36 8.18 -7.86
N GLY A 439 -27.95 7.03 -7.35
CA GLY A 439 -27.53 6.86 -5.97
C GLY A 439 -26.19 7.50 -5.62
N GLU A 440 -26.01 7.71 -4.32
CA GLU A 440 -24.75 8.04 -3.68
C GLU A 440 -23.75 6.87 -3.78
N PHE A 441 -22.53 7.07 -3.26
CA PHE A 441 -21.52 6.03 -3.22
C PHE A 441 -22.08 4.74 -2.57
N PRO A 442 -21.92 3.54 -3.16
CA PRO A 442 -22.42 2.28 -2.59
C PRO A 442 -21.58 1.85 -1.38
N ALA A 443 -21.78 2.55 -0.25
CA ALA A 443 -20.99 2.39 0.96
C ALA A 443 -21.42 1.19 1.81
N GLN A 444 -22.72 0.89 1.89
CA GLN A 444 -23.24 -0.10 2.82
C GLN A 444 -24.27 -0.99 2.13
N GLU A 445 -23.88 -2.23 1.84
CA GLU A 445 -24.80 -3.29 1.42
C GLU A 445 -24.47 -4.57 2.18
N SER A 446 -25.51 -5.23 2.68
CA SER A 446 -25.38 -6.52 3.39
C SER A 446 -24.48 -6.51 4.64
N GLY A 447 -24.32 -5.34 5.29
CA GLY A 447 -23.53 -5.19 6.51
C GLY A 447 -22.02 -5.02 6.30
N LEU A 448 -21.52 -5.16 5.07
CA LEU A 448 -20.11 -4.92 4.73
C LEU A 448 -19.94 -3.50 4.18
N ARG A 449 -19.09 -2.70 4.84
CA ARG A 449 -18.80 -1.32 4.43
C ARG A 449 -17.62 -1.25 3.46
N GLN A 450 -16.54 -1.97 3.72
CA GLN A 450 -15.34 -1.98 2.88
C GLN A 450 -15.13 -3.36 2.25
N LEU A 451 -14.64 -3.37 1.01
CA LEU A 451 -14.20 -4.55 0.29
C LEU A 451 -12.71 -4.77 0.55
N PRO A 452 -12.21 -6.02 0.43
CA PRO A 452 -10.79 -6.32 0.63
C PRO A 452 -9.86 -5.41 -0.19
N GLU A 453 -10.20 -5.17 -1.46
CA GLU A 453 -9.41 -4.33 -2.35
C GLU A 453 -9.42 -2.84 -1.99
N ASP A 454 -10.40 -2.37 -1.19
CA ASP A 454 -10.41 -0.97 -0.75
C ASP A 454 -9.23 -0.66 0.16
N PHE A 455 -8.94 -1.56 1.11
CA PHE A 455 -7.77 -1.44 2.00
C PHE A 455 -6.46 -1.46 1.19
N LEU A 456 -6.42 -2.25 0.11
CA LEU A 456 -5.24 -2.36 -0.73
C LEU A 456 -4.94 -1.06 -1.48
N ILE A 457 -5.96 -0.35 -1.99
CA ILE A 457 -5.75 0.90 -2.72
C ILE A 457 -5.83 2.15 -1.84
N HIS A 458 -6.32 2.05 -0.60
CA HIS A 458 -6.36 3.16 0.34
C HIS A 458 -4.96 3.76 0.57
N GLY A 459 -4.90 5.10 0.56
CA GLY A 459 -3.66 5.86 0.73
C GLY A 459 -2.82 6.05 -0.53
N LEU A 460 -3.26 5.53 -1.69
CA LEU A 460 -2.67 5.89 -2.97
C LEU A 460 -3.07 7.34 -3.34
N SER A 461 -2.14 8.08 -3.95
CA SER A 461 -2.35 9.49 -4.32
C SER A 461 -3.65 9.73 -5.11
N TRP A 462 -3.95 8.88 -6.09
CA TRP A 462 -5.17 8.97 -6.90
C TRP A 462 -6.44 8.50 -6.18
N SER A 463 -6.34 7.55 -5.24
CA SER A 463 -7.52 6.88 -4.67
C SER A 463 -8.28 7.75 -3.68
N ARG A 464 -7.67 8.83 -3.16
CA ARG A 464 -8.32 9.77 -2.23
C ARG A 464 -9.61 10.35 -2.79
N MET A 465 -9.68 10.54 -4.11
CA MET A 465 -10.85 11.12 -4.77
C MET A 465 -12.00 10.11 -4.95
N TYR A 466 -11.74 8.82 -4.73
CA TYR A 466 -12.74 7.78 -4.93
C TYR A 466 -13.69 7.66 -3.73
N TYR A 467 -13.15 7.71 -2.52
CA TYR A 467 -13.91 7.41 -1.31
C TYR A 467 -14.59 8.66 -0.72
N PRO A 468 -15.83 8.53 -0.21
CA PRO A 468 -16.44 9.59 0.58
C PRO A 468 -15.69 9.81 1.90
N LEU A 469 -15.90 10.97 2.51
CA LEU A 469 -15.40 11.27 3.86
C LEU A 469 -15.88 10.18 4.85
N ASP A 470 -15.02 9.86 5.81
CA ASP A 470 -15.28 8.86 6.85
C ASP A 470 -15.55 7.43 6.35
N PHE A 471 -15.30 7.09 5.08
CA PHE A 471 -15.51 5.73 4.57
C PHE A 471 -14.75 4.65 5.36
N PHE A 472 -13.55 5.01 5.85
CA PHE A 472 -12.67 4.15 6.66
C PHE A 472 -12.77 4.45 8.17
N SER A 473 -13.82 5.11 8.65
CA SER A 473 -13.95 5.44 10.09
C SER A 473 -14.29 4.23 10.98
N ASP A 474 -14.94 3.22 10.41
CA ASP A 474 -15.35 1.98 11.09
C ASP A 474 -14.88 0.80 10.25
N MET A 475 -13.71 0.26 10.58
CA MET A 475 -13.00 -0.78 9.83
C MET A 475 -13.04 -2.10 10.59
N ALA A 476 -13.29 -3.21 9.89
CA ALA A 476 -13.16 -4.56 10.44
C ALA A 476 -11.72 -4.86 10.91
N GLU A 477 -11.50 -5.93 11.67
CA GLU A 477 -10.15 -6.38 12.04
C GLU A 477 -9.43 -7.06 10.86
N ASP A 478 -8.09 -7.00 10.82
CA ASP A 478 -7.26 -7.45 9.68
C ASP A 478 -7.63 -8.85 9.16
N ASP A 479 -7.75 -9.83 10.06
CA ASP A 479 -8.06 -11.22 9.72
C ASP A 479 -9.44 -11.38 9.06
N GLU A 480 -10.41 -10.53 9.41
CA GLU A 480 -11.79 -10.58 8.89
C GLU A 480 -11.90 -9.94 7.49
N ARG A 481 -11.06 -8.95 7.18
CA ARG A 481 -11.10 -8.20 5.91
C ARG A 481 -10.69 -9.03 4.70
N SER A 482 -9.86 -10.05 4.92
CA SER A 482 -9.38 -10.93 3.85
C SER A 482 -10.40 -12.01 3.48
N ILE A 483 -11.51 -12.13 4.22
CA ILE A 483 -12.52 -13.16 4.03
C ILE A 483 -13.45 -12.79 2.86
N GLU A 484 -13.26 -13.47 1.74
CA GLU A 484 -14.13 -13.36 0.55
C GLU A 484 -15.39 -14.23 0.71
N LEU A 485 -16.36 -13.76 1.49
CA LEU A 485 -17.70 -14.38 1.57
C LEU A 485 -18.44 -14.23 0.22
N PRO A 486 -19.31 -15.18 -0.17
CA PRO A 486 -20.12 -15.04 -1.38
C PRO A 486 -20.95 -13.75 -1.43
N SER A 487 -21.33 -13.22 -0.27
CA SER A 487 -22.06 -11.95 -0.12
C SER A 487 -21.26 -10.73 -0.59
N VAL A 488 -19.92 -10.77 -0.57
CA VAL A 488 -19.02 -9.67 -1.01
C VAL A 488 -19.19 -9.36 -2.50
N MET A 489 -19.64 -10.34 -3.29
CA MET A 489 -19.84 -10.18 -4.72
C MET A 489 -20.91 -9.14 -5.08
N VAL A 490 -21.96 -9.01 -4.27
CA VAL A 490 -23.07 -8.07 -4.51
C VAL A 490 -22.60 -6.61 -4.42
N PRO A 491 -22.04 -6.12 -3.28
CA PRO A 491 -21.55 -4.75 -3.17
C PRO A 491 -20.46 -4.45 -4.20
N ARG A 492 -19.58 -5.41 -4.49
CA ARG A 492 -18.53 -5.24 -5.51
C ARG A 492 -19.10 -5.04 -6.91
N THR A 493 -20.11 -5.83 -7.28
CA THR A 493 -20.80 -5.70 -8.58
C THR A 493 -21.49 -4.34 -8.67
N LYS A 494 -22.19 -3.93 -7.60
CA LYS A 494 -22.84 -2.62 -7.54
C LYS A 494 -21.84 -1.47 -7.67
N ARG A 495 -20.68 -1.54 -7.01
CA ARG A 495 -19.63 -0.51 -7.14
C ARG A 495 -19.07 -0.41 -8.55
N CYS A 496 -18.84 -1.53 -9.22
CA CYS A 496 -18.42 -1.52 -10.62
C CYS A 496 -19.45 -0.83 -11.52
N LEU A 497 -20.73 -1.19 -11.38
CA LEU A 497 -21.82 -0.58 -12.15
C LEU A 497 -22.00 0.91 -11.82
N TRP A 498 -21.89 1.28 -10.55
CA TRP A 498 -21.97 2.67 -10.10
C TRP A 498 -20.84 3.51 -10.71
N LEU A 499 -19.59 3.05 -10.61
CA LEU A 499 -18.42 3.71 -11.20
C LEU A 499 -18.58 3.85 -12.71
N ALA A 500 -19.00 2.79 -13.40
CA ALA A 500 -19.26 2.83 -14.83
C ALA A 500 -20.34 3.85 -15.21
N SER A 501 -21.44 3.93 -14.45
CA SER A 501 -22.47 4.94 -14.64
C SER A 501 -21.93 6.35 -14.40
N LYS A 502 -21.08 6.59 -13.39
CA LYS A 502 -20.47 7.91 -13.19
C LYS A 502 -19.51 8.28 -14.31
N ILE A 503 -18.70 7.34 -14.81
CA ILE A 503 -17.84 7.55 -15.99
C ILE A 503 -18.69 7.84 -17.24
N ALA A 504 -19.82 7.16 -17.42
CA ALA A 504 -20.72 7.37 -18.55
C ALA A 504 -21.35 8.77 -18.57
N LYS A 505 -21.48 9.45 -17.42
CA LYS A 505 -22.00 10.84 -17.35
C LYS A 505 -21.10 11.87 -18.05
N PHE A 506 -19.81 11.56 -18.26
CA PHE A 506 -18.95 12.40 -19.09
C PHE A 506 -19.34 12.36 -20.57
N ASN A 507 -20.14 11.38 -21.01
CA ASN A 507 -20.57 11.17 -22.39
C ASN A 507 -19.40 11.14 -23.40
N CYS A 508 -18.22 10.74 -22.92
CA CYS A 508 -16.98 10.74 -23.70
C CYS A 508 -16.60 9.33 -24.12
N TRP A 509 -16.46 8.40 -23.17
CA TRP A 509 -15.91 7.07 -23.44
C TRP A 509 -16.95 5.96 -23.42
N LEU A 510 -17.83 6.02 -22.42
CA LEU A 510 -18.96 5.13 -22.24
C LEU A 510 -20.25 5.93 -22.28
N VAL A 511 -21.32 5.28 -22.73
CA VAL A 511 -22.71 5.72 -22.57
C VAL A 511 -23.52 4.59 -21.98
N TYR A 512 -24.46 4.92 -21.10
CA TYR A 512 -25.44 3.98 -20.59
C TYR A 512 -26.80 4.27 -21.23
N ASN A 513 -27.39 3.28 -21.89
CA ASN A 513 -28.72 3.36 -22.45
C ASN A 513 -29.73 2.79 -21.44
N ALA A 514 -30.48 3.68 -20.79
CA ALA A 514 -31.49 3.29 -19.81
C ALA A 514 -32.66 2.48 -20.39
N LYS A 515 -32.93 2.55 -21.70
CA LYS A 515 -33.99 1.75 -22.35
C LYS A 515 -33.58 0.30 -22.53
N ASP A 516 -32.34 0.09 -22.95
CA ASP A 516 -31.79 -1.24 -23.24
C ASP A 516 -31.05 -1.84 -22.03
N CYS A 517 -30.96 -1.08 -20.93
CA CYS A 517 -30.20 -1.39 -19.71
C CYS A 517 -28.77 -1.85 -20.01
N ARG A 518 -28.07 -1.12 -20.89
CA ARG A 518 -26.74 -1.52 -21.40
C ARG A 518 -25.76 -0.36 -21.54
N PHE A 519 -24.50 -0.66 -21.28
CA PHE A 519 -23.37 0.18 -21.58
C PHE A 519 -22.88 -0.06 -23.02
N CYS A 520 -22.48 1.02 -23.70
CA CYS A 520 -21.83 0.99 -24.99
C CYS A 520 -20.61 1.93 -24.99
N ALA A 521 -19.57 1.59 -25.76
CA ALA A 521 -18.51 2.53 -26.07
C ALA A 521 -19.02 3.59 -27.06
N THR A 522 -18.60 4.84 -26.89
CA THR A 522 -18.97 5.94 -27.80
C THR A 522 -18.17 5.88 -29.10
N LYS A 523 -18.59 6.62 -30.13
CA LYS A 523 -17.75 6.82 -31.33
C LYS A 523 -16.35 7.36 -30.98
N PHE A 524 -16.28 8.31 -30.05
CA PHE A 524 -15.01 8.86 -29.57
C PHE A 524 -14.09 7.79 -28.98
N ALA A 525 -14.61 6.83 -28.21
CA ALA A 525 -13.84 5.71 -27.69
C ALA A 525 -13.31 4.78 -28.81
N HIS A 526 -14.07 4.56 -29.88
CA HIS A 526 -13.60 3.79 -31.03
C HIS A 526 -12.51 4.54 -31.84
N ASP A 527 -12.64 5.86 -31.98
CA ASP A 527 -11.61 6.69 -32.61
C ASP A 527 -10.31 6.66 -31.79
N LEU A 528 -10.42 6.69 -30.45
CA LEU A 528 -9.32 6.52 -29.51
C LEU A 528 -8.66 5.13 -29.62
N ALA A 529 -9.45 4.06 -29.70
CA ALA A 529 -8.92 2.71 -29.91
C ALA A 529 -8.15 2.60 -31.23
N THR A 530 -8.67 3.23 -32.30
CA THR A 530 -7.98 3.32 -33.60
C THR A 530 -6.66 4.09 -33.48
N LEU A 531 -6.63 5.15 -32.68
CA LEU A 531 -5.40 5.89 -32.38
C LEU A 531 -4.38 5.00 -31.64
N SER A 532 -4.79 4.29 -30.58
CA SER A 532 -3.90 3.37 -29.85
C SER A 532 -3.34 2.26 -30.75
N GLN A 533 -4.17 1.71 -31.65
CA GLN A 533 -3.75 0.67 -32.59
C GLN A 533 -2.59 1.12 -33.51
N LYS A 534 -2.55 2.39 -33.92
CA LYS A 534 -1.44 2.93 -34.75
C LYS A 534 -0.09 2.86 -34.03
N TYR A 535 -0.09 2.98 -32.71
CA TYR A 535 1.09 2.95 -31.84
C TYR A 535 1.18 1.66 -31.02
N GLN A 536 0.48 0.60 -31.41
CA GLN A 536 0.50 -0.67 -30.71
C GLN A 536 1.90 -1.30 -30.73
N ILE A 537 2.46 -1.57 -29.55
CA ILE A 537 3.80 -2.16 -29.36
C ILE A 537 3.79 -3.56 -28.75
N ILE A 538 2.68 -3.94 -28.13
CA ILE A 538 2.47 -5.25 -27.47
C ILE A 538 1.41 -6.02 -28.28
N ARG A 539 1.65 -7.31 -28.57
CA ARG A 539 0.78 -8.19 -29.39
C ARG A 539 0.69 -7.78 -30.87
N ARG A 540 1.80 -7.33 -31.47
CA ARG A 540 1.83 -6.99 -32.92
C ARG A 540 1.79 -8.21 -33.86
N THR A 541 1.79 -9.43 -33.34
CA THR A 541 1.73 -10.66 -34.14
C THR A 541 0.33 -11.23 -34.17
N ASP A 542 -0.38 -10.90 -35.25
CA ASP A 542 -1.32 -11.80 -35.97
C ASP A 542 -1.65 -11.30 -37.41
N SER A 543 -1.11 -10.16 -37.87
CA SER A 543 -1.48 -9.59 -39.19
C SER A 543 -0.35 -9.39 -40.21
N ILE A 544 0.89 -9.84 -39.96
CA ILE A 544 2.01 -9.68 -40.93
C ILE A 544 2.54 -11.02 -41.50
N ILE A 545 2.12 -12.17 -40.98
CA ILE A 545 2.56 -13.49 -41.50
C ILE A 545 1.71 -13.97 -42.69
N SER A 546 0.61 -13.28 -43.05
CA SER A 546 -0.23 -13.63 -44.21
C SER A 546 0.01 -12.81 -45.49
N SER A 547 0.97 -11.89 -45.50
CA SER A 547 1.31 -11.07 -46.69
C SER A 547 2.72 -11.28 -47.23
N SER A 548 3.41 -12.34 -46.81
CA SER A 548 4.74 -12.70 -47.34
C SER A 548 4.95 -14.21 -47.49
N ILE A 549 3.97 -14.89 -48.09
CA ILE A 549 4.18 -16.18 -48.79
C ILE A 549 3.59 -16.07 -50.19
#